data_AF-S4XI35-F1
#
_entry.id   AF-S4XI35-F1
#
_cell.length_a   1.000
_cell.length_b   1.000
_cell.length_c   1.000
_cell.angle_alpha   90.00
_cell.angle_beta   90.00
_cell.angle_gamma   90.00
#
_symmetry.space_group_name_H-M   'P 1'
#
loop_
_entity.id
_entity.type
_entity.pdbx_description
1 polymer ?
#
loop_
_entity_poly.entity_id
_entity_poly.type
_entity_poly.pdbx_seq_one_letter_code
_entity_poly.pdbx_strand_id
1 'polypeptide(L)'
;MSRNHNAATRRSGRATSLLGYGFIAAGVAGYATVRQQLLAENITVHEDVKPLAGRKVADPVTAYAQADIVNKHALAMTGGKPFAELPMDSPQRETVFMAANVRSSLLTSVLSFGVSGLAVGTGVIAVLAGRGIRASAMDAK
;
A
#
# COMPACT_ATOMS: atom_id res chain seq x y z
N MET A 1 -11.54 -0.37 -47.15
CA MET A 1 -10.80 -0.66 -45.89
C MET A 1 -11.31 0.05 -44.63
N SER A 2 -12.24 1.02 -44.68
CA SER A 2 -12.60 1.90 -43.54
C SER A 2 -13.43 1.27 -42.39
N ARG A 3 -14.39 0.36 -42.67
CA ARG A 3 -15.33 -0.14 -41.63
C ARG A 3 -14.72 -1.06 -40.56
N ASN A 4 -13.76 -1.91 -40.92
CA ASN A 4 -13.16 -2.86 -39.99
C ASN A 4 -12.25 -2.20 -38.95
N HIS A 5 -11.61 -1.08 -39.32
CA HIS A 5 -10.70 -0.34 -38.44
C HIS A 5 -11.49 0.30 -37.27
N ASN A 6 -12.61 0.97 -37.56
CA ASN A 6 -13.44 1.59 -36.51
C ASN A 6 -14.05 0.57 -35.54
N ALA A 7 -14.40 -0.64 -36.02
CA ALA A 7 -14.88 -1.72 -35.16
C ALA A 7 -13.77 -2.32 -34.29
N ALA A 8 -12.52 -2.35 -34.76
CA ALA A 8 -11.37 -2.78 -33.98
C ALA A 8 -11.02 -1.76 -32.89
N THR A 9 -11.00 -0.46 -33.21
CA THR A 9 -10.71 0.64 -32.25
C THR A 9 -11.75 0.73 -31.12
N ARG A 10 -13.04 0.53 -31.43
CA ARG A 10 -14.09 0.50 -30.39
C ARG A 10 -13.97 -0.72 -29.47
N ARG A 11 -13.50 -1.86 -30.00
CA ARG A 11 -13.27 -3.09 -29.23
C ARG A 11 -12.05 -2.94 -28.33
N SER A 12 -10.95 -2.39 -28.84
CA SER A 12 -9.75 -2.15 -28.03
C SER A 12 -10.01 -1.15 -26.91
N GLY A 13 -10.69 -0.03 -27.17
CA GLY A 13 -11.03 0.94 -26.12
C GLY A 13 -11.92 0.35 -25.01
N ARG A 14 -12.86 -0.54 -25.37
CA ARG A 14 -13.66 -1.29 -24.39
C ARG A 14 -12.80 -2.27 -23.59
N ALA A 15 -11.94 -3.04 -24.24
CA ALA A 15 -11.07 -3.99 -23.57
C ALA A 15 -10.14 -3.30 -22.56
N THR A 16 -9.48 -2.20 -22.94
CA THR A 16 -8.63 -1.42 -22.04
C THR A 16 -9.42 -0.85 -20.86
N SER A 17 -10.64 -0.35 -21.10
CA SER A 17 -11.49 0.15 -20.02
C SER A 17 -11.87 -0.95 -19.02
N LEU A 18 -12.22 -2.15 -19.52
CA LEU A 18 -12.57 -3.30 -18.67
C LEU A 18 -11.39 -3.76 -17.82
N LEU A 19 -10.19 -3.84 -18.42
CA LEU A 19 -8.96 -4.11 -17.66
C LEU A 19 -8.75 -3.06 -16.57
N GLY A 20 -8.91 -1.77 -16.89
CA GLY A 20 -8.77 -0.69 -15.92
C GLY A 20 -9.74 -0.81 -14.75
N TYR A 21 -11.02 -1.14 -15.00
CA TYR A 21 -11.97 -1.43 -13.93
C TYR A 21 -11.56 -2.63 -13.06
N GLY A 22 -10.99 -3.67 -13.67
CA GLY A 22 -10.44 -4.81 -12.94
C GLY A 22 -9.32 -4.40 -11.98
N PHE A 23 -8.37 -3.57 -12.43
CA PHE A 23 -7.29 -3.05 -11.59
C PHE A 23 -7.81 -2.18 -10.43
N ILE A 24 -8.82 -1.33 -10.68
CA ILE A 24 -9.46 -0.53 -9.62
C ILE A 24 -10.09 -1.44 -8.59
N ALA A 25 -10.89 -2.43 -9.01
CA ALA A 25 -11.56 -3.36 -8.11
C ALA A 25 -10.55 -4.15 -7.26
N ALA A 26 -9.49 -4.68 -7.89
CA ALA A 26 -8.43 -5.40 -7.20
C ALA A 26 -7.69 -4.52 -6.18
N GLY A 27 -7.33 -3.28 -6.56
CA GLY A 27 -6.65 -2.35 -5.67
C GLY A 27 -7.52 -1.93 -4.48
N VAL A 28 -8.80 -1.63 -4.70
CA VAL A 28 -9.74 -1.29 -3.61
C VAL A 28 -9.94 -2.48 -2.66
N ALA A 29 -10.14 -3.68 -3.20
CA ALA A 29 -10.27 -4.89 -2.39
C ALA A 29 -9.00 -5.17 -1.58
N GLY A 30 -7.83 -5.08 -2.22
CA GLY A 30 -6.52 -5.25 -1.56
C GLY A 30 -6.33 -4.26 -0.41
N TYR A 31 -6.63 -2.97 -0.64
CA TYR A 31 -6.56 -1.95 0.40
C TYR A 31 -7.49 -2.28 1.59
N ALA A 32 -8.74 -2.66 1.30
CA ALA A 32 -9.72 -2.99 2.34
C ALA A 32 -9.27 -4.20 3.18
N THR A 33 -8.73 -5.25 2.55
CA THR A 33 -8.23 -6.44 3.24
C THR A 33 -7.08 -6.12 4.18
N VAL A 34 -6.08 -5.35 3.72
CA VAL A 34 -4.94 -4.96 4.58
C VAL A 34 -5.43 -4.13 5.78
N ARG A 35 -6.34 -3.18 5.54
CA ARG A 35 -6.95 -2.38 6.61
C ARG A 35 -7.69 -3.25 7.63
N GLN A 36 -8.47 -4.24 7.17
CA GLN A 36 -9.20 -5.14 8.05
C GLN A 36 -8.24 -5.98 8.91
N GLN A 37 -7.14 -6.48 8.33
CA GLN A 37 -6.12 -7.21 9.07
C GLN A 37 -5.47 -6.35 10.15
N LEU A 38 -5.07 -5.11 9.82
CA LEU A 38 -4.48 -4.20 10.81
C LEU A 38 -5.46 -3.85 11.95
N LEU A 39 -6.73 -3.64 11.62
CA LEU A 39 -7.76 -3.38 12.63
C LEU A 39 -8.00 -4.59 13.55
N ALA A 40 -7.90 -5.81 13.02
CA ALA A 40 -8.04 -7.04 13.79
C ALA A 40 -6.93 -7.23 14.82
N GLU A 41 -5.70 -6.79 14.50
CA GLU A 41 -4.56 -6.79 15.44
C GLU A 41 -4.73 -5.77 16.60
N ASN A 42 -5.72 -4.88 16.51
CA ASN A 42 -6.11 -3.94 17.57
C ASN A 42 -4.99 -3.00 18.06
N ILE A 43 -3.92 -2.83 17.28
CA ILE A 43 -2.75 -2.01 17.61
C ILE A 43 -3.13 -0.52 17.66
N THR A 44 -2.68 0.18 18.70
CA THR A 44 -2.81 1.63 18.85
C THR A 44 -1.47 2.31 18.68
N VAL A 45 -1.48 3.47 18.04
CA VAL A 45 -0.29 4.31 17.91
C VAL A 45 0.15 4.78 19.31
N HIS A 46 1.44 4.60 19.60
CA HIS A 46 2.05 4.95 20.88
C HIS A 46 1.91 6.44 21.22
N GLU A 47 1.83 6.77 22.51
CA GLU A 47 1.61 8.14 23.01
C GLU A 47 2.71 9.13 22.61
N ASP A 48 3.94 8.64 22.47
CA ASP A 48 5.10 9.42 22.02
C ASP A 48 4.94 9.98 20.59
N VAL A 49 4.01 9.45 19.79
CA VAL A 49 3.63 9.99 18.50
C VAL A 49 2.44 10.94 18.67
N LYS A 50 2.68 12.10 19.30
CA LYS A 50 1.65 13.09 19.67
C LYS A 50 0.55 13.36 18.62
N PRO A 51 0.83 13.57 17.31
CA PRO A 51 -0.24 13.87 16.35
C PRO A 51 -1.18 12.69 16.06
N LEU A 52 -0.78 11.46 16.41
CA LEU A 52 -1.49 10.23 16.06
C LEU A 52 -1.76 9.33 17.28
N ALA A 53 -1.34 9.74 18.47
CA ALA A 53 -1.45 8.99 19.71
C ALA A 53 -2.87 8.47 19.94
N GLY A 54 -2.98 7.20 20.34
CA GLY A 54 -4.26 6.54 20.61
C GLY A 54 -5.09 6.18 19.38
N ARG A 55 -4.71 6.62 18.17
CA ARG A 55 -5.39 6.17 16.94
C ARG A 55 -5.08 4.71 16.66
N LYS A 56 -6.02 3.99 16.06
CA LYS A 56 -5.78 2.64 15.57
C LYS A 56 -4.83 2.65 14.38
N VAL A 57 -3.93 1.68 14.34
CA VAL A 57 -3.12 1.39 13.16
C VAL A 57 -4.04 0.75 12.12
N ALA A 58 -4.41 1.51 11.10
CA ALA A 58 -5.42 1.09 10.13
C ALA A 58 -5.16 1.60 8.70
N ASP A 59 -4.11 2.38 8.52
CA ASP A 59 -3.79 3.10 7.30
C ASP A 59 -2.26 3.24 7.18
N PRO A 60 -1.71 3.58 6.00
CA PRO A 60 -0.27 3.62 5.81
C PRO A 60 0.43 4.65 6.70
N VAL A 61 -0.23 5.75 7.08
CA VAL A 61 0.39 6.79 7.91
C VAL A 61 0.49 6.31 9.35
N THR A 62 -0.59 5.74 9.90
CA THR A 62 -0.58 5.20 11.27
C THR A 62 0.32 3.98 11.39
N ALA A 63 0.39 3.11 10.38
CA ALA A 63 1.30 1.96 10.35
C ALA A 63 2.77 2.39 10.30
N TYR A 64 3.11 3.36 9.46
CA TYR A 64 4.47 3.91 9.41
C TYR A 64 4.87 4.58 10.73
N ALA A 65 3.99 5.40 11.29
CA ALA A 65 4.26 6.09 12.55
C ALA A 65 4.49 5.10 13.72
N GLN A 66 3.70 4.02 13.77
CA GLN A 66 3.90 2.97 14.76
C GLN A 66 5.21 2.19 14.51
N ALA A 67 5.58 1.92 13.26
CA ALA A 67 6.83 1.26 12.92
C ALA A 67 8.06 2.11 13.33
N ASP A 68 7.97 3.42 13.14
CA ASP A 68 9.03 4.37 13.49
C ASP A 68 9.23 4.49 15.00
N ILE A 69 8.14 4.60 15.78
CA ILE A 69 8.26 4.70 17.25
C ILE A 69 8.79 3.40 17.87
N VAL A 70 8.40 2.23 17.35
CA VAL A 70 8.98 0.94 17.75
C VAL A 70 10.49 0.92 17.51
N ASN A 71 10.94 1.40 16.36
CA ASN A 71 12.37 1.49 16.05
C ASN A 71 13.09 2.44 17.02
N LYS A 72 12.48 3.59 17.34
CA LYS A 72 13.05 4.58 18.25
C LYS A 72 13.25 4.00 19.66
N HIS A 73 12.28 3.28 20.21
CA HIS A 73 12.42 2.63 21.51
C HIS A 73 13.42 1.48 21.48
N ALA A 74 13.43 0.68 20.41
CA ALA A 74 14.43 -0.38 20.25
C ALA A 74 15.85 0.17 20.24
N LEU A 75 16.10 1.28 19.54
CA LEU A 75 17.40 1.95 19.54
C LEU A 75 17.74 2.59 20.89
N ALA A 76 16.75 3.12 21.61
CA ALA A 76 16.97 3.67 22.95
C ALA A 76 17.44 2.58 23.93
N MET A 77 16.92 1.34 23.81
CA MET A 77 17.34 0.20 24.64
C MET A 77 18.77 -0.26 24.38
N THR A 78 19.30 -0.01 23.18
CA THR A 78 20.60 -0.52 22.72
C THR A 78 21.70 0.55 22.69
N GLY A 79 21.39 1.78 23.12
CA GLY A 79 22.30 2.91 23.00
C GLY A 79 22.56 3.34 21.55
N GLY A 80 21.55 3.18 20.68
CA GLY A 80 21.60 3.57 19.27
C GLY A 80 22.07 2.48 18.31
N LYS A 81 22.36 1.28 18.80
CA LYS A 81 22.86 0.17 17.98
C LYS A 81 21.73 -0.65 17.34
N PRO A 82 21.75 -0.90 16.02
CA PRO A 82 20.81 -1.83 15.39
C PRO A 82 21.08 -3.28 15.84
N PHE A 83 20.10 -4.17 15.63
CA PHE A 83 20.17 -5.59 16.00
C PHE A 83 21.49 -6.27 15.58
N ALA A 84 21.95 -6.00 14.36
CA ALA A 84 23.15 -6.60 13.80
C ALA A 84 24.45 -6.23 14.54
N GLU A 85 24.45 -5.11 15.26
CA GLU A 85 25.61 -4.62 16.01
C GLU A 85 25.61 -5.05 17.48
N LEU A 86 24.58 -5.78 17.92
CA LEU A 86 24.51 -6.28 19.28
C LEU A 86 25.43 -7.51 19.46
N PRO A 87 26.05 -7.67 20.64
CA PRO A 87 26.65 -8.94 21.06
C PRO A 87 25.60 -10.07 21.13
N MET A 88 26.03 -11.31 20.92
CA MET A 88 25.12 -12.49 20.95
C MET A 88 24.54 -12.74 22.35
N ASP A 89 25.30 -12.40 23.39
CA ASP A 89 24.96 -12.55 24.81
C ASP A 89 24.19 -11.34 25.38
N SER A 90 23.88 -10.32 24.56
CA SER A 90 23.19 -9.13 25.05
C SER A 90 21.75 -9.44 25.47
N PRO A 91 21.32 -9.03 26.68
CA PRO A 91 19.99 -9.37 27.21
C PRO A 91 18.86 -8.69 26.43
N GLN A 92 19.14 -7.60 25.71
CA GLN A 92 18.16 -6.89 24.88
C GLN A 92 18.00 -7.50 23.47
N ARG A 93 18.85 -8.45 23.06
CA ARG A 93 18.91 -8.97 21.69
C ARG A 93 17.57 -9.52 21.20
N GLU A 94 16.92 -10.31 22.05
CA GLU A 94 15.63 -10.93 21.73
C GLU A 94 14.53 -9.87 21.56
N THR A 95 14.45 -8.90 22.47
CA THR A 95 13.46 -7.81 22.40
C THR A 95 13.65 -6.95 21.14
N VAL A 96 14.89 -6.62 20.79
CA VAL A 96 15.21 -5.82 19.61
C VAL A 96 14.92 -6.60 18.32
N PHE A 97 15.14 -7.92 18.32
CA PHE A 97 14.73 -8.79 17.22
C PHE A 97 13.21 -8.77 17.01
N MET A 98 12.43 -8.92 18.08
CA MET A 98 10.97 -8.84 18.02
C MET A 98 10.50 -7.48 17.52
N ALA A 99 11.10 -6.39 18.00
CA ALA A 99 10.81 -5.03 17.52
C ALA A 99 11.09 -4.88 16.01
N ALA A 100 12.21 -5.42 15.52
CA ALA A 100 12.54 -5.40 14.10
C ALA A 100 11.53 -6.19 13.24
N ASN A 101 11.03 -7.32 13.75
CA ASN A 101 10.00 -8.11 13.07
C ASN A 101 8.66 -7.36 12.98
N VAL A 102 8.19 -6.77 14.08
CA VAL A 102 6.95 -5.96 14.10
C VAL A 102 7.09 -4.74 13.17
N ARG A 103 8.24 -4.08 13.19
CA ARG A 103 8.52 -2.98 12.26
C ARG A 103 8.45 -3.43 10.80
N SER A 104 9.02 -4.60 10.49
CA SER A 104 9.04 -5.14 9.14
C SER A 104 7.64 -5.51 8.65
N SER A 105 6.81 -6.11 9.50
CA SER A 105 5.41 -6.42 9.15
C SER A 105 4.58 -5.14 8.94
N LEU A 106 4.73 -4.13 9.81
CA LEU A 106 4.05 -2.83 9.65
C LEU A 106 4.48 -2.12 8.35
N LEU A 107 5.78 -2.09 8.04
CA LEU A 107 6.29 -1.52 6.78
C LEU A 107 5.81 -2.32 5.56
N THR A 108 5.70 -3.64 5.68
CA THR A 108 5.11 -4.48 4.64
C THR A 108 3.65 -4.07 4.40
N SER A 109 2.86 -3.82 5.46
CA SER A 109 1.51 -3.28 5.31
C SER A 109 1.47 -1.90 4.64
N VAL A 110 2.40 -1.00 4.97
CA VAL A 110 2.54 0.31 4.29
C VAL A 110 2.79 0.12 2.80
N LEU A 111 3.70 -0.78 2.43
CA LEU A 111 3.96 -1.13 1.04
C LEU A 111 2.72 -1.74 0.37
N SER A 112 1.99 -2.63 1.03
CA SER A 112 0.75 -3.22 0.49
C SER A 112 -0.32 -2.16 0.22
N PHE A 113 -0.48 -1.16 1.09
CA PHE A 113 -1.35 -0.01 0.82
C PHE A 113 -0.87 0.80 -0.38
N GLY A 114 0.44 1.05 -0.49
CA GLY A 114 1.04 1.74 -1.63
C GLY A 114 0.80 1.01 -2.95
N VAL A 115 1.04 -0.29 -3.00
CA VAL A 115 0.78 -1.14 -4.18
C VAL A 115 -0.71 -1.16 -4.54
N SER A 116 -1.59 -1.24 -3.54
CA SER A 116 -3.04 -1.15 -3.76
C SER A 116 -3.43 0.19 -4.39
N GLY A 117 -2.86 1.29 -3.89
CA GLY A 117 -3.06 2.63 -4.46
C GLY A 117 -2.54 2.75 -5.90
N LEU A 118 -1.37 2.18 -6.18
CA LEU A 118 -0.80 2.14 -7.54
C LEU A 118 -1.69 1.33 -8.51
N ALA A 119 -2.26 0.21 -8.06
CA ALA A 119 -3.20 -0.58 -8.86
C ALA A 119 -4.46 0.24 -9.21
N VAL A 120 -5.04 0.94 -8.23
CA VAL A 120 -6.17 1.84 -8.47
C VAL A 120 -5.78 2.96 -9.45
N GLY A 121 -4.67 3.64 -9.22
CA GLY A 121 -4.20 4.73 -10.08
C GLY A 121 -3.97 4.29 -11.53
N THR A 122 -3.33 3.14 -11.72
CA THR A 122 -3.12 2.53 -13.04
C THR A 122 -4.44 2.17 -13.70
N GLY A 123 -5.38 1.60 -12.94
CA GLY A 123 -6.71 1.28 -13.43
C GLY A 123 -7.50 2.51 -13.87
N VAL A 124 -7.41 3.63 -13.13
CA VAL A 124 -8.01 4.91 -13.52
C VAL A 124 -7.42 5.40 -14.84
N ILE A 125 -6.09 5.39 -14.99
CA ILE A 125 -5.41 5.77 -16.24
C ILE A 125 -5.87 4.89 -17.41
N ALA A 126 -5.95 3.58 -17.22
CA ALA A 126 -6.42 2.65 -18.26
C ALA A 126 -7.88 2.91 -18.67
N VAL A 127 -8.75 3.23 -17.70
CA VAL A 127 -10.14 3.61 -17.97
C VAL A 127 -10.21 4.92 -18.77
N LEU A 128 -9.43 5.93 -18.41
CA LEU A 128 -9.37 7.20 -19.14
C LEU A 128 -8.84 7.00 -20.57
N ALA A 129 -7.77 6.22 -20.73
CA ALA A 129 -7.21 5.88 -22.03
C ALA A 129 -8.24 5.11 -22.90
N GLY A 130 -8.92 4.11 -22.33
CA GLY A 130 -9.95 3.35 -23.01
C GLY A 130 -11.14 4.21 -23.45
N ARG A 131 -11.55 5.19 -22.64
CA ARG A 131 -12.55 6.20 -23.03
C ARG A 131 -12.05 7.09 -24.17
N GLY A 132 -10.79 7.56 -24.12
CA GLY A 132 -10.18 8.38 -25.17
C GLY A 132 -10.11 7.66 -26.52
N ILE A 133 -9.63 6.41 -26.55
CA ILE A 133 -9.58 5.57 -27.76
C ILE A 133 -10.99 5.39 -28.36
N ARG A 134 -12.00 5.27 -27.49
CA ARG A 134 -13.38 5.10 -27.95
C ARG A 134 -13.98 6.40 -28.47
N ALA A 135 -13.59 7.56 -27.92
CA ALA A 135 -14.02 8.88 -28.37
C ALA A 135 -13.43 9.21 -29.75
N SER A 136 -12.13 8.99 -29.98
CA SER A 136 -11.49 9.23 -31.28
C SER A 136 -12.06 8.37 -32.42
N ALA A 137 -12.58 7.19 -32.11
CA ALA A 137 -13.31 6.36 -33.09
C ALA A 137 -14.71 6.91 -33.46
N MET A 138 -15.26 7.86 -32.70
CA MET A 138 -16.52 8.55 -33.00
C MET A 138 -16.30 9.83 -33.82
N ASP A 139 -15.16 10.51 -33.62
CA ASP A 139 -14.79 11.72 -34.36
C ASP A 139 -14.29 11.42 -35.79
N ALA A 140 -13.84 10.18 -36.04
CA ALA A 140 -13.42 9.70 -37.36
C ALA A 140 -14.59 9.32 -38.30
N LYS A 141 -15.78 9.88 -38.08
CA LYS A 141 -17.03 9.58 -38.78
C LYS A 141 -17.47 10.75 -39.65
#